data_AF-A0A953J6L2-F1
#
_entry.id   AF-A0A953J6L2-F1
#
_cell.length_a   1.000
_cell.length_b   1.000
_cell.length_c   1.000
_cell.angle_alpha   90.00
_cell.angle_beta   90.00
_cell.angle_gamma   90.00
#
_symmetry.space_group_name_H-M   'P 1'
#
loop_
_entity.id
_entity.type
_entity.pdbx_description
1 polymer ?
#
loop_
_entity_poly.entity_id
_entity_poly.type
_entity_poly.pdbx_seq_one_letter_code
_entity_poly.pdbx_strand_id
1 'polypeptide(L)' 'MERKDTRTRLPLGWLLLFIGLILWGIWYSIMFTPEVSGWSQEGQYRESLRK' A
#
# COMPACT_ATOMS: atom_id res chain seq x y z
N MET A 1 6.10 30.52 -10.35
CA MET A 1 7.36 30.09 -10.99
C MET A 1 7.40 28.59 -10.99
N GLU A 2 7.44 27.96 -12.16
CA GLU A 2 7.63 26.51 -12.28
C GLU A 2 9.09 26.17 -11.91
N ARG A 3 9.32 25.10 -11.13
CA ARG A 3 10.67 24.65 -10.78
C ARG A 3 11.35 24.11 -12.03
N LYS A 4 12.44 24.74 -12.46
CA LYS A 4 13.15 24.38 -13.70
C LYS A 4 13.65 22.93 -13.69
N ASP A 5 13.98 22.41 -12.51
CA ASP A 5 14.47 21.06 -12.23
C ASP A 5 13.42 19.96 -12.44
N THR A 6 12.12 20.28 -12.31
CA THR A 6 11.03 19.32 -12.47
C THR A 6 10.44 19.28 -13.88
N ARG A 7 10.96 20.10 -14.81
CA ARG A 7 10.45 20.19 -16.18
C ARG A 7 10.77 18.98 -17.04
N THR A 8 11.90 18.32 -16.77
CA THR A 8 12.40 17.18 -17.56
C THR A 8 12.65 15.93 -16.73
N ARG A 9 12.50 16.01 -15.40
CA ARG A 9 12.78 14.91 -14.46
C ARG A 9 11.71 14.86 -13.39
N LEU A 10 11.29 13.64 -13.04
CA LEU A 10 10.39 13.43 -11.91
C LEU A 10 11.11 13.79 -10.60
N PRO A 11 10.45 14.49 -9.67
CA PRO A 11 11.03 14.74 -8.35
C PRO A 11 11.34 13.41 -7.66
N LEU A 12 12.55 13.26 -7.10
CA LEU A 12 12.99 12.01 -6.48
C LEU A 12 12.04 11.56 -5.36
N GLY A 13 11.56 12.49 -4.52
CA GLY A 13 10.58 12.17 -3.48
C GLY A 13 9.27 11.62 -4.03
N TRP A 14 8.83 12.11 -5.19
CA TRP A 14 7.62 11.63 -5.86
C TRP A 14 7.82 10.22 -6.42
N LEU A 15 8.98 9.97 -7.02
CA LEU A 15 9.34 8.63 -7.52
C LEU A 15 9.43 7.60 -6.37
N LEU A 16 10.05 7.97 -5.25
CA LEU A 16 10.14 7.11 -4.07
C LEU A 16 8.76 6.83 -3.48
N LEU A 17 7.90 7.85 -3.36
CA LEU A 17 6.53 7.67 -2.91
C LEU A 17 5.75 6.73 -3.84
N PHE A 18 5.86 6.93 -5.15
CA PHE A 18 5.18 6.11 -6.14
C PHE A 18 5.58 4.64 -6.05
N ILE A 19 6.88 4.34 -5.98
CA ILE A 19 7.38 2.98 -5.80
C ILE A 19 6.93 2.42 -4.44
N GLY A 20 7.00 3.23 -3.38
CA GLY A 20 6.54 2.85 -2.04
C GLY A 20 5.06 2.43 -2.03
N LEU A 21 4.19 3.18 -2.71
CA LEU A 21 2.78 2.84 -2.84
C LEU A 21 2.54 1.55 -3.63
N ILE A 22 3.34 1.28 -4.67
CA ILE A 22 3.27 0.02 -5.42
C ILE A 22 3.64 -1.16 -4.49
N LEU A 23 4.79 -1.07 -3.81
CA LEU A 23 5.23 -2.12 -2.89
C LEU A 23 4.24 -2.34 -1.75
N TRP A 24 3.70 -1.25 -1.21
CA TRP A 24 2.68 -1.30 -0.16
C TRP A 24 1.39 -1.94 -0.67
N GLY A 25 0.92 -1.60 -1.88
CA GLY A 25 -0.26 -2.20 -2.49
C GLY A 25 -0.11 -3.69 -2.75
N ILE A 26 1.06 -4.12 -3.22
CA ILE A 26 1.38 -5.56 -3.39
C ILE A 26 1.36 -6.26 -2.03
N TRP A 27 2.06 -5.72 -1.04
CA TRP A 27 2.09 -6.28 0.31
C TRP A 27 0.69 -6.36 0.93
N TYR A 28 -0.11 -5.30 0.82
CA TYR A 28 -1.47 -5.24 1.31
C TYR A 28 -2.34 -6.30 0.63
N SER A 29 -2.23 -6.44 -0.69
CA SER A 29 -2.96 -7.46 -1.43
C SER A 29 -2.60 -8.86 -0.93
N ILE A 30 -1.31 -9.17 -0.75
CA ILE A 30 -0.87 -10.47 -0.22
C ILE A 30 -1.43 -10.72 1.19
N MET A 31 -1.40 -9.71 2.06
CA MET A 31 -1.81 -9.84 3.46
C MET A 31 -3.32 -9.90 3.67
N PHE A 32 -4.10 -9.24 2.83
CA PHE A 32 -5.55 -9.07 3.03
C PHE A 32 -6.40 -9.78 1.97
N THR A 33 -5.79 -10.52 1.05
CA THR A 33 -6.50 -11.43 0.13
C THR A 33 -6.72 -12.78 0.84
N PRO A 34 -7.97 -13.20 1.08
CA PRO A 34 -8.27 -14.42 1.82
C PRO A 34 -7.62 -15.68 1.27
N GLU A 35 -7.54 -15.81 -0.06
CA GLU A 35 -6.95 -16.95 -0.75
C GLU A 35 -5.43 -17.07 -0.54
N VAL A 36 -4.77 -15.97 -0.15
CA VAL A 36 -3.32 -15.90 0.03
C VAL A 36 -2.93 -15.97 1.50
N SER A 37 -3.59 -15.19 2.37
CA SER A 37 -3.21 -15.05 3.77
C SER A 37 -4.12 -15.78 4.76
N GLY A 38 -5.28 -16.28 4.31
CA GLY A 38 -6.33 -16.77 5.20
C GLY A 38 -7.03 -15.66 6.00
N TRP A 39 -6.70 -14.38 5.75
CA TRP A 39 -7.35 -13.26 6.40
C TRP A 39 -8.81 -13.11 5.94
N SER A 40 -9.73 -12.85 6.86
CA SER A 40 -11.12 -12.54 6.52
C SER A 40 -11.73 -11.55 7.51
N GLN A 41 -12.69 -10.75 7.04
CA GLN A 41 -13.43 -9.82 7.88
C GLN A 41 -14.23 -10.56 8.97
N GLU A 42 -14.86 -11.68 8.63
CA GLU A 42 -15.61 -12.48 9.60
C GLU A 42 -14.70 -13.05 10.70
N GLY A 43 -13.52 -13.55 10.34
CA GLY A 43 -12.53 -14.03 11.29
C GLY A 43 -12.11 -12.95 12.28
N GLN A 44 -11.81 -11.75 11.76
CA GLN A 44 -11.46 -10.59 12.60
C GLN A 44 -12.61 -10.15 13.50
N TYR A 45 -13.85 -10.15 13.00
CA TYR A 45 -15.01 -9.85 13.81
C TYR A 45 -15.18 -10.85 14.97
N ARG A 46 -15.07 -12.16 14.69
CA ARG A 46 -15.16 -13.21 15.72
C ARG A 46 -14.05 -13.10 16.77
N GLU A 47 -12.82 -12.77 16.37
CA GLU A 47 -11.74 -12.48 17.32
C GLU A 47 -12.04 -11.25 18.19
N SER A 48 -12.61 -10.20 17.60
CA SER A 48 -12.95 -8.98 18.35
C SER A 48 -14.00 -9.22 19.44
N LEU A 49 -14.92 -10.17 19.23
CA LEU A 49 -15.93 -10.57 20.22
C LEU A 49 -15.37 -11.46 21.34
N ARG A 50 -14.16 -12.01 21.18
CA ARG A 50 -13.49 -12.84 22.20
C ARG A 50 -12.62 -12.03 23.16
N LYS A 51 -12.46 -10.72 22.92
CA LYS A 51 -11.78 -9.77 23.82
C LYS A 51 -12.78 -9.16 24.79
#